data_AF-A0A838MIS4-F1
#
_entry.id   AF-A0A838MIS4-F1
#
_cell.length_a   1.000
_cell.length_b   1.000
_cell.length_c   1.000
_cell.angle_alpha   90.00
_cell.angle_beta   90.00
_cell.angle_gamma   90.00
#
_symmetry.space_group_name_H-M   'P 1'
#
loop_
_entity.id
_entity.type
_entity.pdbx_description
1 polymer ?
#
loop_
_entity_poly.entity_id
_entity_poly.type
_entity_poly.pdbx_seq_one_letter_code
_entity_poly.pdbx_strand_id
1 'polypeptide(L)'
;MTSFLITHGERFFGPNPVHKQEGIEQIKDLQIPADISLVVIGTGARFKEIYEVLKPHVDGVPVKYSPFCGSADGLEADYNVILVDGTLVDLKNDYISLGAPCFDAWKFVSDLPDRTLLCAGGELLIALGLKAINEKGQLYELDPETATGKKIS
;
A
#
# COMPACT_ATOMS: atom_id res chain seq x y z
N MET A 1 18.62 2.41 -7.45
CA MET A 1 17.57 1.37 -7.41
C MET A 1 16.22 2.06 -7.34
N THR A 2 15.18 1.58 -8.01
CA THR A 2 13.89 2.25 -8.09
C THR A 2 12.76 1.26 -7.80
N SER A 3 11.93 1.56 -6.80
CA SER A 3 10.66 0.87 -6.57
C SER A 3 9.49 1.81 -6.81
N PHE A 4 8.30 1.25 -6.95
CA PHE A 4 7.07 2.00 -7.14
C PHE A 4 6.08 1.63 -6.05
N LEU A 5 5.26 2.58 -5.65
CA LEU A 5 4.23 2.37 -4.65
C LEU A 5 2.91 2.98 -5.12
N ILE A 6 1.83 2.22 -5.01
CA ILE A 6 0.48 2.68 -5.29
C ILE A 6 -0.29 2.81 -3.98
N THR A 7 -0.92 3.96 -3.77
CA THR A 7 -1.92 4.11 -2.71
C THR A 7 -3.25 3.51 -3.15
N HIS A 8 -3.98 2.94 -2.20
CA HIS A 8 -5.35 2.48 -2.44
C HIS A 8 -6.25 3.63 -2.96
N GLY A 9 -7.22 3.27 -3.80
CA GLY A 9 -8.26 4.20 -4.25
C GLY A 9 -9.28 4.49 -3.14
N GLU A 10 -10.29 5.29 -3.46
CA GLU A 10 -11.43 5.52 -2.57
C GLU A 10 -12.13 4.20 -2.19
N ARG A 11 -12.49 4.05 -0.91
CA ARG A 11 -13.03 2.81 -0.33
C ARG A 11 -14.21 3.09 0.59
N PHE A 12 -15.00 2.05 0.86
CA PHE A 12 -15.98 2.12 1.95
C PHE A 12 -15.27 2.19 3.31
N PHE A 13 -16.01 2.58 4.35
CA PHE A 13 -15.55 2.46 5.73
C PHE A 13 -15.98 1.12 6.33
N GLY A 14 -15.21 0.58 7.27
CA GLY A 14 -15.56 -0.65 7.99
C GLY A 14 -14.46 -1.72 7.95
N PRO A 15 -14.75 -2.92 8.51
CA PRO A 15 -13.82 -4.04 8.52
C PRO A 15 -13.58 -4.56 7.11
N ASN A 16 -12.30 -4.71 6.74
CA ASN A 16 -11.88 -5.15 5.42
C ASN A 16 -12.61 -4.43 4.27
N PRO A 17 -12.47 -3.10 4.17
CA PRO A 17 -13.27 -2.31 3.24
C PRO A 17 -12.83 -2.55 1.80
N VAL A 18 -13.81 -2.74 0.92
CA VAL A 18 -13.62 -2.85 -0.53
C VAL A 18 -13.58 -1.46 -1.17
N HIS A 19 -13.02 -1.36 -2.37
CA HIS A 19 -13.01 -0.10 -3.13
C HIS A 19 -14.41 0.30 -3.58
N LYS A 20 -14.66 1.62 -3.62
CA LYS A 20 -15.80 2.17 -4.38
C LYS A 20 -15.46 2.14 -5.88
N GLN A 21 -16.47 2.26 -6.74
CA GLN A 21 -16.23 2.35 -8.18
C GLN A 21 -15.27 3.49 -8.53
N GLU A 22 -15.45 4.67 -7.94
CA GLU A 22 -14.56 5.82 -8.13
C GLU A 22 -13.11 5.49 -7.74
N GLY A 23 -12.91 4.70 -6.69
CA GLY A 23 -11.59 4.26 -6.26
C GLY A 23 -10.94 3.28 -7.22
N ILE A 24 -11.74 2.42 -7.85
CA ILE A 24 -11.27 1.52 -8.91
C ILE A 24 -10.83 2.33 -10.14
N GLU A 25 -11.62 3.33 -10.56
CA GLU A 25 -11.25 4.19 -11.69
C GLU A 25 -9.97 5.00 -11.41
N GLN A 26 -9.80 5.53 -10.18
CA GLN A 26 -8.55 6.19 -9.76
C GLN A 26 -7.32 5.28 -9.95
N ILE A 27 -7.45 3.97 -9.72
CA ILE A 27 -6.35 3.02 -9.88
C ILE A 27 -6.13 2.68 -11.36
N LYS A 28 -7.20 2.52 -12.14
CA LYS A 28 -7.12 2.17 -13.57
C LYS A 28 -6.38 3.21 -14.39
N ASP A 29 -6.55 4.49 -14.04
CA ASP A 29 -5.96 5.59 -14.80
C ASP A 29 -4.45 5.75 -14.55
N LEU A 30 -3.88 5.01 -13.59
CA LEU A 30 -2.47 5.09 -13.24
C LEU A 30 -1.58 4.56 -14.38
N GLN A 31 -0.59 5.36 -14.75
CA GLN A 31 0.41 4.98 -15.74
C GLN A 31 1.50 4.11 -15.08
N ILE A 32 1.30 2.80 -15.10
CA ILE A 32 2.27 1.85 -14.54
C ILE A 32 3.48 1.73 -15.47
N PRO A 33 4.72 1.82 -14.95
CA PRO A 33 5.93 1.55 -15.72
C PRO A 33 5.87 0.17 -16.39
N ALA A 34 6.31 0.06 -17.65
CA ALA A 34 6.22 -1.18 -18.40
C ALA A 34 7.23 -2.26 -17.96
N ASP A 35 8.23 -1.90 -17.15
CA ASP A 35 9.37 -2.74 -16.78
C ASP A 35 9.35 -3.21 -15.32
N ILE A 36 8.16 -3.37 -14.72
CA ILE A 36 8.00 -3.94 -13.38
C ILE A 36 8.53 -5.38 -13.34
N SER A 37 9.38 -5.67 -12.36
CA SER A 37 10.04 -6.98 -12.20
C SER A 37 9.40 -7.85 -11.11
N LEU A 38 8.69 -7.23 -10.17
CA LEU A 38 8.02 -7.87 -9.04
C LEU A 38 6.82 -7.04 -8.62
N VAL A 39 5.71 -7.69 -8.28
CA VAL A 39 4.59 -7.07 -7.58
C VAL A 39 4.52 -7.59 -6.14
N VAL A 40 4.42 -6.70 -5.17
CA VAL A 40 4.21 -7.05 -3.75
C VAL A 40 2.86 -6.48 -3.32
N ILE A 41 2.00 -7.36 -2.82
CA ILE A 41 0.63 -7.04 -2.44
C ILE A 41 0.50 -7.08 -0.91
N GLY A 42 -0.21 -6.12 -0.32
CA GLY A 42 -0.67 -6.23 1.07
C GLY A 42 -1.51 -7.49 1.30
N THR A 43 -1.58 -7.97 2.54
CA THR A 43 -2.32 -9.19 2.89
C THR A 43 -3.83 -8.96 3.04
N GLY A 44 -4.29 -7.71 3.13
CA GLY A 44 -5.72 -7.36 3.12
C GLY A 44 -6.38 -7.50 1.74
N ALA A 45 -7.67 -7.88 1.71
CA ALA A 45 -8.40 -8.17 0.47
C ALA A 45 -8.41 -6.98 -0.50
N ARG A 46 -8.51 -5.76 0.03
CA ARG A 46 -8.42 -4.51 -0.74
C ARG A 46 -7.16 -4.41 -1.61
N PHE A 47 -6.01 -4.88 -1.15
CA PHE A 47 -4.78 -4.80 -1.94
C PHE A 47 -4.79 -5.78 -3.12
N LYS A 48 -5.48 -6.90 -2.96
CA LYS A 48 -5.74 -7.83 -4.07
C LYS A 48 -6.63 -7.18 -5.13
N GLU A 49 -7.63 -6.39 -4.74
CA GLU A 49 -8.46 -5.63 -5.70
C GLU A 49 -7.62 -4.66 -6.54
N ILE A 50 -6.70 -3.92 -5.90
CA ILE A 50 -5.74 -3.05 -6.61
C ILE A 50 -4.97 -3.88 -7.65
N TYR A 51 -4.42 -5.02 -7.25
CA TYR A 51 -3.68 -5.88 -8.17
C TYR A 51 -4.53 -6.39 -9.33
N GLU A 52 -5.76 -6.85 -9.09
CA GLU A 52 -6.63 -7.33 -10.19
C GLU A 52 -6.94 -6.21 -11.20
N VAL A 53 -7.06 -4.96 -10.75
CA VAL A 53 -7.22 -3.80 -11.64
C VAL A 53 -5.95 -3.58 -12.48
N LEU A 54 -4.78 -3.71 -11.88
CA LEU A 54 -3.49 -3.45 -12.53
C LEU A 54 -2.96 -4.63 -13.34
N LYS A 55 -3.53 -5.83 -13.16
CA LYS A 55 -3.09 -7.08 -13.78
C LYS A 55 -2.83 -6.97 -15.30
N PRO A 56 -3.64 -6.24 -16.10
CA PRO A 56 -3.33 -6.06 -17.53
C PRO A 56 -1.98 -5.38 -17.81
N HIS A 57 -1.45 -4.59 -16.87
CA HIS A 57 -0.18 -3.86 -17.00
C HIS A 57 1.04 -4.66 -16.49
N VAL A 58 0.82 -5.69 -15.68
CA VAL A 58 1.86 -6.48 -15.02
C VAL A 58 1.69 -7.98 -15.28
N ASP A 59 1.09 -8.33 -16.43
CA ASP A 59 0.84 -9.73 -16.77
C ASP A 59 2.16 -10.51 -16.90
N GLY A 60 2.20 -11.70 -16.30
CA GLY A 60 3.41 -12.53 -16.21
C GLY A 60 4.48 -12.06 -15.21
N VAL A 61 4.29 -10.93 -14.52
CA VAL A 61 5.23 -10.47 -13.48
C VAL A 61 5.05 -11.31 -12.19
N PRO A 62 6.13 -11.78 -11.55
CA PRO A 62 6.04 -12.49 -10.27
C PRO A 62 5.32 -11.69 -9.19
N VAL A 63 4.52 -12.37 -8.36
CA VAL A 63 3.72 -11.76 -7.29
C VAL A 63 4.09 -12.33 -5.93
N LYS A 64 4.25 -11.46 -4.92
CA LYS A 64 4.43 -11.82 -3.51
C LYS A 64 3.43 -11.08 -2.63
N TYR A 65 3.24 -11.57 -1.40
CA TYR A 65 2.42 -10.92 -0.39
C TYR A 65 3.28 -10.48 0.80
N SER A 66 2.99 -9.30 1.36
CA SER A 66 3.68 -8.78 2.54
C SER A 66 2.72 -8.02 3.44
N PRO A 67 2.67 -8.31 4.76
CA PRO A 67 1.88 -7.51 5.69
C PRO A 67 2.40 -6.07 5.80
N PHE A 68 3.66 -5.81 5.43
CA PHE A 68 4.24 -4.47 5.41
C PHE A 68 3.70 -3.59 4.27
N CYS A 69 3.04 -4.18 3.29
CA CYS A 69 2.26 -3.43 2.28
C CYS A 69 0.82 -3.16 2.75
N GLY A 70 0.48 -3.56 3.97
CA GLY A 70 -0.83 -3.37 4.56
C GLY A 70 -1.49 -4.71 4.87
N SER A 71 -2.07 -4.78 6.05
CA SER A 71 -2.66 -5.99 6.60
C SER A 71 -4.18 -6.04 6.44
N ALA A 72 -4.77 -7.15 6.86
CA ALA A 72 -6.20 -7.44 6.66
C ALA A 72 -7.13 -6.70 7.64
N ASP A 73 -6.57 -6.09 8.68
CA ASP A 73 -7.24 -5.15 9.56
C ASP A 73 -7.63 -3.84 8.85
N GLY A 74 -8.67 -3.20 9.39
CA GLY A 74 -9.24 -1.94 8.89
C GLY A 74 -9.16 -0.84 9.95
N LEU A 75 -9.38 0.40 9.52
CA LEU A 75 -9.55 1.53 10.43
C LEU A 75 -11.05 1.79 10.60
N GLU A 76 -11.50 1.87 11.84
CA GLU A 76 -12.83 2.34 12.22
C GLU A 76 -12.77 3.85 12.57
N ALA A 77 -13.92 4.50 12.66
CA ALA A 77 -14.04 5.83 13.24
C ALA A 77 -13.44 5.87 14.67
N ASP A 78 -13.01 7.05 15.11
CA ASP A 78 -12.52 7.30 16.47
C ASP A 78 -11.21 6.58 16.87
N TYR A 79 -10.29 6.36 15.93
CA TYR A 79 -8.95 5.82 16.17
C TYR A 79 -8.95 4.36 16.69
N ASN A 80 -9.87 3.52 16.21
CA ASN A 80 -9.79 2.08 16.44
C ASN A 80 -9.35 1.34 15.18
N VAL A 81 -8.59 0.28 15.37
CA VAL A 81 -8.31 -0.74 14.36
C VAL A 81 -9.31 -1.88 14.58
N ILE A 82 -9.96 -2.33 13.51
CA ILE A 82 -10.77 -3.54 13.54
C ILE A 82 -9.99 -4.68 12.91
N LEU A 83 -9.65 -5.69 13.72
CA LEU A 83 -8.98 -6.90 13.26
C LEU A 83 -9.94 -7.75 12.41
N VAL A 84 -9.37 -8.74 11.71
CA VAL A 84 -10.12 -9.63 10.80
C VAL A 84 -11.24 -10.40 11.52
N ASP A 85 -11.06 -10.71 12.80
CA ASP A 85 -12.05 -11.40 13.64
C ASP A 85 -13.11 -10.45 14.24
N GLY A 86 -13.05 -9.16 13.92
CA GLY A 86 -13.95 -8.12 14.43
C GLY A 86 -13.50 -7.51 15.76
N THR A 87 -12.36 -7.91 16.33
CA THR A 87 -11.80 -7.29 17.53
C THR A 87 -11.48 -5.83 17.27
N LEU A 88 -11.96 -4.95 18.14
CA LEU A 88 -11.61 -3.53 18.15
C LEU A 88 -10.38 -3.32 19.03
N VAL A 89 -9.37 -2.67 18.47
CA VAL A 89 -8.09 -2.37 19.13
C VAL A 89 -7.88 -0.87 19.13
N ASP A 90 -7.60 -0.28 20.28
CA ASP A 90 -7.30 1.14 20.39
C ASP A 90 -5.98 1.44 19.66
N LEU A 91 -6.03 2.30 18.64
CA LEU A 91 -4.88 2.58 17.77
C LEU A 91 -3.72 3.24 18.53
N LYS A 92 -3.99 3.93 19.65
CA LYS A 92 -2.99 4.72 20.39
C LYS A 92 -2.25 3.89 21.42
N ASN A 93 -2.93 2.95 22.07
CA ASN A 93 -2.43 2.23 23.22
C ASN A 93 -2.15 0.76 22.93
N ASP A 94 -2.96 0.13 22.06
CA ASP A 94 -2.98 -1.33 21.92
C ASP A 94 -2.51 -1.82 20.54
N TYR A 95 -2.25 -0.90 19.59
CA TYR A 95 -1.84 -1.23 18.23
C TYR A 95 -0.44 -0.70 17.88
N ILE A 96 0.44 -1.60 17.45
CA ILE A 96 1.77 -1.26 16.92
C ILE A 96 1.68 -1.30 15.39
N SER A 97 1.63 -0.13 14.76
CA SER A 97 1.59 -0.01 13.29
C SER A 97 2.98 -0.08 12.65
N LEU A 98 3.03 -0.09 11.32
CA LEU A 98 4.28 0.02 10.56
C LEU A 98 5.07 1.30 10.85
N GLY A 99 4.44 2.34 11.40
CA GLY A 99 5.14 3.56 11.83
C GLY A 99 5.94 3.41 13.13
N ALA A 100 5.93 2.23 13.76
CA ALA A 100 6.68 2.00 14.99
C ALA A 100 8.20 2.10 14.77
N PRO A 101 8.99 2.57 15.76
CA PRO A 101 10.45 2.73 15.64
C PRO A 101 11.23 1.47 15.27
N CYS A 102 10.61 0.29 15.41
CA CYS A 102 11.22 -1.00 15.11
C CYS A 102 11.13 -1.41 13.64
N PHE A 103 10.36 -0.71 12.79
CA PHE A 103 10.26 -1.01 11.37
C PHE A 103 11.01 0.03 10.54
N ASP A 104 12.03 -0.42 9.82
CA ASP A 104 12.76 0.40 8.85
C ASP A 104 12.16 0.18 7.45
N ALA A 105 11.25 1.09 7.06
CA ALA A 105 10.56 1.00 5.78
C ALA A 105 11.50 1.16 4.58
N TRP A 106 12.55 1.97 4.70
CA TRP A 106 13.51 2.18 3.61
C TRP A 106 14.41 0.97 3.44
N LYS A 107 14.83 0.32 4.52
CA LYS A 107 15.48 -1.00 4.48
C LYS A 107 14.59 -2.05 3.82
N PHE A 108 13.30 -2.09 4.18
CA PHE A 108 12.35 -3.01 3.53
C PHE A 108 12.29 -2.79 2.02
N VAL A 109 12.22 -1.54 1.55
CA VAL A 109 12.23 -1.21 0.12
C VAL A 109 13.57 -1.56 -0.54
N SER A 110 14.71 -1.29 0.12
CA SER A 110 16.05 -1.57 -0.42
C SER A 110 16.35 -3.06 -0.60
N ASP A 111 15.68 -3.93 0.15
CA ASP A 111 15.90 -5.38 0.10
C ASP A 111 15.05 -6.07 -1.01
N LEU A 112 14.16 -5.35 -1.68
CA LEU A 112 13.36 -5.86 -2.79
C LEU A 112 14.16 -5.83 -4.11
N PRO A 113 13.71 -6.48 -5.20
CA PRO A 113 14.32 -6.27 -6.51
C PRO A 113 14.10 -4.85 -7.05
N ASP A 114 14.99 -4.39 -7.93
CA ASP A 114 14.77 -3.18 -8.72
C ASP A 114 13.48 -3.29 -9.55
N ARG A 115 12.76 -2.19 -9.74
CA ARG A 115 11.44 -2.14 -10.41
C ARG A 115 10.35 -2.95 -9.71
N THR A 116 10.34 -2.97 -8.38
CA THR A 116 9.24 -3.58 -7.62
C THR A 116 8.05 -2.64 -7.52
N LEU A 117 6.83 -3.13 -7.79
CA LEU A 117 5.58 -2.43 -7.56
C LEU A 117 4.93 -2.87 -6.25
N LEU A 118 4.73 -1.93 -5.32
CA LEU A 118 4.10 -2.14 -4.02
C LEU A 118 2.63 -1.70 -4.08
N CYS A 119 1.70 -2.64 -4.00
CA CYS A 119 0.28 -2.34 -3.81
C CYS A 119 0.04 -2.14 -2.31
N ALA A 120 0.14 -0.89 -1.84
CA ALA A 120 0.28 -0.59 -0.42
C ALA A 120 -0.75 0.39 0.18
N GLY A 121 -0.92 0.28 1.49
CA GLY A 121 -1.77 1.18 2.27
C GLY A 121 -1.07 2.47 2.71
N GLY A 122 -1.83 3.37 3.31
CA GLY A 122 -1.29 4.61 3.88
C GLY A 122 -0.23 4.40 4.96
N GLU A 123 -0.24 3.25 5.65
CA GLU A 123 0.73 2.94 6.71
C GLU A 123 2.17 2.83 6.17
N LEU A 124 2.37 2.20 5.01
CA LEU A 124 3.69 2.14 4.41
C LEU A 124 4.15 3.52 3.93
N LEU A 125 3.25 4.36 3.39
CA LEU A 125 3.60 5.76 3.06
C LEU A 125 4.04 6.53 4.30
N ILE A 126 3.31 6.38 5.41
CA ILE A 126 3.63 7.02 6.69
C ILE A 126 5.01 6.57 7.16
N ALA A 127 5.28 5.27 7.14
CA ALA A 127 6.56 4.71 7.55
C ALA A 127 7.73 5.16 6.66
N LEU A 128 7.48 5.40 5.36
CA LEU A 128 8.43 5.99 4.41
C LEU A 128 8.59 7.52 4.57
N GLY A 129 7.82 8.17 5.44
CA GLY A 129 7.85 9.62 5.65
C GLY A 129 7.18 10.44 4.53
N LEU A 130 6.37 9.80 3.68
CA LEU A 130 5.69 10.47 2.56
C LEU A 130 4.42 11.17 3.06
N LYS A 131 4.36 12.50 2.91
CA LYS A 131 3.33 13.37 3.52
C LYS A 131 1.96 13.37 2.84
N ALA A 132 1.63 12.35 2.04
CA ALA A 132 0.45 12.32 1.18
C ALA A 132 -0.58 11.26 1.57
N ILE A 133 -0.85 11.11 2.87
CA ILE A 133 -1.75 10.10 3.46
C ILE A 133 -3.19 10.19 2.90
N ASN A 134 -3.59 11.38 2.47
CA ASN A 134 -4.95 11.66 1.99
C ASN A 134 -5.13 11.46 0.49
N GLU A 135 -4.06 11.23 -0.27
CA GLU A 135 -4.17 11.10 -1.73
C GLU A 135 -4.45 9.64 -2.13
N LYS A 136 -5.57 9.42 -2.83
CA LYS A 136 -6.09 8.10 -3.21
C LYS A 136 -5.76 7.76 -4.65
N GLY A 137 -5.41 6.50 -4.91
CA GLY A 137 -5.05 6.01 -6.24
C GLY A 137 -3.93 6.83 -6.87
N GLN A 138 -2.82 6.97 -6.17
CA GLN A 138 -1.64 7.71 -6.63
C GLN A 138 -0.46 6.77 -6.79
N LEU A 139 0.46 7.12 -7.68
CA LEU A 139 1.68 6.36 -7.94
C LEU A 139 2.90 7.17 -7.51
N TYR A 140 3.76 6.53 -6.72
CA TYR A 140 5.03 7.07 -6.24
C TYR A 140 6.18 6.28 -6.83
N GLU A 141 7.21 6.99 -7.26
CA GLU A 141 8.54 6.46 -7.51
C GLU A 141 9.36 6.60 -6.21
N LEU A 142 9.95 5.50 -5.75
CA LEU A 142 10.71 5.39 -4.52
C LEU A 142 12.20 5.16 -4.84
N ASP A 143 13.05 5.98 -4.23
CA ASP A 143 14.50 5.83 -4.26
C ASP A 143 15.00 5.53 -2.84
N PRO A 144 15.34 4.26 -2.54
CA PRO A 144 15.84 3.87 -1.22
C PRO A 144 17.26 4.34 -0.93
N GLU A 145 18.06 4.75 -1.93
CA GLU A 145 19.41 5.26 -1.70
C GLU A 145 19.37 6.66 -1.09
N THR A 146 18.41 7.48 -1.54
CA THR A 146 18.19 8.83 -1.02
C THR A 146 17.07 8.91 0.02
N ALA A 147 16.36 7.81 0.26
CA ALA A 147 15.17 7.73 1.10
C ALA A 147 14.11 8.77 0.69
N THR A 148 13.86 8.86 -0.63
CA THR A 148 12.88 9.81 -1.20
C THR A 148 11.79 9.11 -1.98
N GLY A 149 10.59 9.69 -1.95
CA GLY A 149 9.47 9.27 -2.77
C GLY A 149 8.92 10.46 -3.54
N LYS A 150 8.78 10.31 -4.86
CA LYS A 150 8.22 11.32 -5.76
C LYS A 150 6.91 10.81 -6.33
N LYS A 151 5.85 11.59 -6.15
CA LYS A 151 4.58 11.35 -6.83
C LYS A 151 4.75 11.54 -8.34
N ILE A 152 4.31 10.56 -9.12
CA ILE A 152 4.39 10.56 -10.59
C ILE A 152 3.03 10.42 -11.28
N SER A 153 1.96 10.09 -10.53
CA SER A 153 0.58 10.17 -10.98
C SER A 153 -0.37 10.40 -9.81
#